data_AF-A0A7C3ZBS9-F1
#
_entry.id   AF-A0A7C3ZBS9-F1
#
_cell.length_a   1.000
_cell.length_b   1.000
_cell.length_c   1.000
_cell.angle_alpha   90.00
_cell.angle_beta   90.00
_cell.angle_gamma   90.00
#
_symmetry.space_group_name_H-M   'P 1'
#
loop_
_entity.id
_entity.type
_entity.pdbx_description
1 polymer ?
#
loop_
_entity_poly.entity_id
_entity_poly.type
_entity_poly.pdbx_seq_one_letter_code
_entity_poly.pdbx_strand_id
1 'polypeptide(L)'
;MKKITVLSLSLTLLLCLLSCVLTGKASAMKIKAETYIVIPKNNKGDLQSLTIKRAIGLSLKKAVKILIGRKKFSNKKNSRILEKEIYSKGLKYVYSFKIVKSKKYLNLYYIDLIVYIRENDLKAELRNLGFKIVDAAVKENKINYNVYYVKFTGNFSYSDSNRFQKLMLKYSRHLQNLYVSSFSEDFAEIKVLYYGSIIRLFKRVKPIIETYLKAKIYPVKNNTIIVDVK
;
A
#
# COMPACT_ATOMS: atom_id res chain seq x y z
N MET A 1 -33.01 35.39 -23.90
CA MET A 1 -31.90 34.41 -23.89
C MET A 1 -31.15 34.38 -22.54
N LYS A 2 -31.80 34.12 -21.39
CA LYS A 2 -31.17 34.11 -20.04
C LYS A 2 -31.36 32.81 -19.23
N LYS A 3 -32.15 31.85 -19.72
CA LYS A 3 -32.47 30.61 -18.97
C LYS A 3 -31.45 29.48 -19.16
N ILE A 4 -30.65 29.51 -20.23
CA ILE A 4 -29.71 28.41 -20.56
C ILE A 4 -28.45 28.47 -19.67
N THR A 5 -28.02 29.66 -19.27
CA THR A 5 -26.81 29.86 -18.45
C THR A 5 -26.96 29.40 -16.99
N VAL A 6 -28.18 29.41 -16.43
CA VAL A 6 -28.43 28.97 -15.06
C VAL A 6 -28.41 27.44 -14.95
N LEU A 7 -28.89 26.74 -15.99
CA LEU A 7 -28.88 25.27 -16.07
C LEU A 7 -27.46 24.70 -16.27
N SER A 8 -26.59 25.38 -17.01
CA SER A 8 -25.19 24.95 -17.15
C SER A 8 -24.38 25.12 -15.86
N LEU A 9 -24.73 26.12 -15.05
CA LEU A 9 -24.03 26.42 -13.79
C LEU A 9 -24.40 25.43 -12.67
N SER A 10 -25.67 25.02 -12.59
CA SER A 10 -26.13 24.03 -11.61
C SER A 10 -25.61 22.62 -11.92
N LEU A 11 -25.53 22.24 -13.21
CA LEU A 11 -24.99 20.95 -13.64
C LEU A 11 -23.48 20.81 -13.37
N THR A 12 -22.72 21.90 -13.57
CA THR A 12 -21.28 21.92 -13.28
C THR A 12 -20.99 21.88 -11.78
N LEU A 13 -21.81 22.54 -10.95
CA LEU A 13 -21.70 22.44 -9.48
C LEU A 13 -21.99 21.00 -8.99
N LEU A 14 -23.01 20.35 -9.57
CA LEU A 14 -23.38 18.98 -9.21
C LEU A 14 -22.27 17.96 -9.57
N LEU A 15 -21.63 18.13 -10.73
CA LEU A 15 -20.48 17.31 -11.16
C LEU A 15 -19.23 17.56 -10.30
N CYS A 16 -19.03 18.78 -9.80
CA CYS A 16 -17.95 19.11 -8.85
C CYS A 16 -18.20 18.50 -7.47
N LEU A 17 -19.44 18.48 -7.00
CA LEU A 17 -19.82 17.85 -5.74
C LEU A 17 -19.71 16.32 -5.81
N LEU A 18 -20.07 15.69 -6.94
CA LEU A 18 -19.93 14.25 -7.16
C LEU A 18 -18.48 13.78 -7.20
N SER A 19 -17.55 14.61 -7.68
CA SER A 19 -16.12 14.28 -7.69
C SER A 19 -15.45 14.38 -6.31
N CYS A 20 -16.08 15.06 -5.34
CA CYS A 20 -15.59 15.11 -3.96
C CYS A 20 -15.97 13.89 -3.11
N VAL A 21 -16.93 13.05 -3.52
CA VAL A 21 -17.46 11.95 -2.68
C VAL A 21 -16.64 10.65 -2.78
N LEU A 22 -15.71 10.53 -3.73
CA LEU A 22 -14.97 9.29 -4.01
C LEU A 22 -13.51 9.27 -3.54
N THR A 23 -13.15 10.03 -2.51
CA THR A 23 -11.93 9.69 -1.75
C THR A 23 -12.24 8.52 -0.83
N GLY A 24 -12.15 7.30 -1.36
CA GLY A 24 -12.28 6.07 -0.59
C GLY A 24 -11.28 6.10 0.57
N LYS A 25 -11.78 6.22 1.80
CA LYS A 25 -10.95 6.14 3.00
C LYS A 25 -10.37 4.73 3.08
N ALA A 26 -9.10 4.58 2.71
CA ALA A 26 -8.38 3.33 2.88
C ALA A 26 -8.04 3.15 4.37
N SER A 27 -8.89 2.42 5.10
CA SER A 27 -8.61 2.03 6.49
C SER A 27 -7.74 0.78 6.48
N ALA A 28 -6.55 0.87 7.06
CA ALA A 28 -5.64 -0.26 7.21
C ALA A 28 -5.27 -0.49 8.67
N MET A 29 -5.31 -1.76 9.09
CA MET A 29 -4.84 -2.21 10.39
C MET A 29 -3.33 -2.41 10.34
N LYS A 30 -2.60 -1.74 11.24
CA LYS A 30 -1.15 -1.88 11.37
C LYS A 30 -0.83 -3.10 12.25
N ILE A 31 0.02 -4.00 11.76
CA ILE A 31 0.49 -5.18 12.49
C ILE A 31 2.01 -5.26 12.42
N LYS A 32 2.66 -5.40 13.57
CA LYS A 32 4.09 -5.70 13.64
C LYS A 32 4.33 -7.22 13.64
N ALA A 33 5.22 -7.69 12.77
CA ALA A 33 5.68 -9.07 12.76
C ALA A 33 7.20 -9.15 12.63
N GLU A 34 7.75 -10.07 13.39
CA GLU A 34 9.17 -10.39 13.41
C GLU A 34 9.30 -11.86 13.06
N THR A 35 10.23 -12.19 12.17
CA THR A 35 10.48 -13.59 11.80
C THR A 35 11.94 -13.77 11.37
N TYR A 36 12.36 -15.03 11.39
CA TYR A 36 13.63 -15.48 10.87
C TYR A 36 13.39 -16.62 9.87
N ILE A 37 14.31 -16.78 8.92
CA ILE A 37 14.45 -17.99 8.10
C ILE A 37 15.88 -18.50 8.18
N VAL A 38 16.06 -19.82 8.05
CA VAL A 38 17.37 -20.44 7.92
C VAL A 38 17.87 -20.23 6.49
N ILE A 39 19.12 -19.82 6.36
CA ILE A 39 19.83 -19.66 5.08
C ILE A 39 20.23 -21.06 4.60
N PRO A 40 19.64 -21.59 3.51
CA PRO A 40 20.02 -22.90 2.97
C PRO A 40 21.41 -22.82 2.33
N LYS A 41 22.18 -23.91 2.44
CA LYS A 41 23.56 -23.99 1.93
C LYS A 41 23.67 -23.76 0.41
N ASN A 42 22.65 -24.15 -0.37
CA ASN A 42 22.61 -24.04 -1.84
C ASN A 42 21.61 -22.98 -2.31
N ASN A 43 21.94 -21.72 -2.07
CA ASN A 43 20.98 -20.63 -2.14
C ASN A 43 20.71 -20.16 -3.59
N LYS A 44 19.62 -20.65 -4.21
CA LYS A 44 19.15 -20.19 -5.55
C LYS A 44 18.01 -19.16 -5.50
N GLY A 45 17.45 -18.86 -4.33
CA GLY A 45 16.30 -17.97 -4.17
C GLY A 45 16.60 -16.68 -3.40
N ASP A 46 15.78 -15.65 -3.62
CA ASP A 46 15.87 -14.39 -2.85
C ASP A 46 15.35 -14.60 -1.42
N LEU A 47 16.29 -14.78 -0.48
CA LEU A 47 16.05 -14.94 0.96
C LEU A 47 15.18 -13.82 1.53
N GLN A 48 15.36 -12.59 1.05
CA GLN A 48 14.60 -11.45 1.52
C GLN A 48 13.12 -11.63 1.17
N SER A 49 12.82 -11.99 -0.08
CA SER A 49 11.45 -12.29 -0.54
C SER A 49 10.78 -13.41 0.27
N LEU A 50 11.50 -14.52 0.53
CA LEU A 50 10.97 -15.63 1.35
C LEU A 50 10.65 -15.19 2.79
N THR A 51 11.55 -14.41 3.40
CA THR A 51 11.37 -13.92 4.76
C THR A 51 10.19 -12.94 4.85
N ILE A 52 10.05 -12.05 3.85
CA ILE A 52 8.91 -11.12 3.74
C ILE A 52 7.59 -11.89 3.64
N LYS A 53 7.49 -12.88 2.75
CA LYS A 53 6.28 -13.71 2.60
C LYS A 53 5.89 -14.37 3.93
N ARG A 54 6.88 -14.89 4.67
CA ARG A 54 6.65 -15.48 6.00
C ARG A 54 6.18 -14.45 7.02
N ALA A 55 6.80 -13.28 7.07
CA ALA A 55 6.42 -12.18 7.97
C ALA A 55 4.99 -11.68 7.69
N ILE A 56 4.60 -11.59 6.42
CA ILE A 56 3.26 -11.26 5.98
C ILE A 56 2.25 -12.29 6.47
N GLY A 57 2.52 -13.59 6.26
CA GLY A 57 1.64 -14.66 6.73
C GLY A 57 1.43 -14.62 8.25
N LEU A 58 2.49 -14.38 9.02
CA LEU A 58 2.41 -14.21 10.47
C LEU A 58 1.59 -12.98 10.87
N SER A 59 1.75 -11.87 10.15
CA SER A 59 0.97 -10.64 10.39
C SER A 59 -0.51 -10.86 10.15
N LEU A 60 -0.86 -11.59 9.08
CA LEU A 60 -2.26 -11.91 8.79
C LEU A 60 -2.86 -12.84 9.86
N LYS A 61 -2.10 -13.84 10.32
CA LYS A 61 -2.51 -14.69 11.46
C LYS A 61 -2.76 -13.87 12.73
N LYS A 62 -1.90 -12.88 13.02
CA LYS A 62 -2.09 -11.94 14.14
C LYS A 62 -3.34 -11.09 13.97
N ALA A 63 -3.58 -10.52 12.78
CA ALA A 63 -4.77 -9.71 12.52
C ALA A 63 -6.06 -10.52 12.68
N VAL A 64 -6.13 -11.72 12.09
CA VAL A 64 -7.27 -12.61 12.24
C VAL A 64 -7.51 -12.92 13.72
N LYS A 65 -6.47 -13.28 14.48
CA LYS A 65 -6.58 -13.53 15.92
C LYS A 65 -7.16 -12.34 16.69
N ILE A 66 -6.78 -11.12 16.35
CA ILE A 66 -7.32 -9.90 16.96
C ILE A 66 -8.80 -9.74 16.61
N LEU A 67 -9.17 -9.94 15.33
CA LEU A 67 -10.53 -9.74 14.83
C LEU A 67 -11.55 -10.80 15.28
N ILE A 68 -11.16 -12.07 15.42
CA ILE A 68 -12.10 -13.16 15.78
C ILE A 68 -11.97 -13.60 17.24
N GLY A 69 -10.94 -13.13 17.95
CA GLY A 69 -10.60 -13.50 19.32
C GLY A 69 -9.86 -14.85 19.45
N ARG A 70 -9.11 -14.98 20.55
CA ARG A 70 -8.20 -16.12 20.81
C ARG A 70 -8.92 -17.48 20.80
N LYS A 71 -10.11 -17.57 21.43
CA LYS A 71 -10.88 -18.82 21.56
C LYS A 71 -11.29 -19.41 20.20
N LYS A 72 -11.71 -18.54 19.25
CA LYS A 72 -12.09 -18.97 17.90
C LYS A 72 -10.88 -19.29 17.04
N PHE A 73 -9.81 -18.53 17.20
CA PHE A 73 -8.55 -18.75 16.49
C PHE A 73 -7.91 -20.11 16.83
N SER A 74 -7.98 -20.55 18.08
CA SER A 74 -7.39 -21.83 18.52
C SER A 74 -8.21 -23.08 18.15
N ASN A 75 -9.41 -22.91 17.59
CA ASN A 75 -10.24 -24.05 17.19
C ASN A 75 -9.70 -24.71 15.90
N LYS A 76 -9.48 -26.03 15.93
CA LYS A 76 -8.91 -26.80 14.81
C LYS A 76 -9.75 -26.74 13.54
N LYS A 77 -11.09 -26.76 13.63
CA LYS A 77 -12.01 -26.62 12.49
C LYS A 77 -11.86 -25.25 11.84
N ASN A 78 -11.83 -24.20 12.66
CA ASN A 78 -11.63 -22.83 12.20
C ASN A 78 -10.25 -22.64 11.56
N SER A 79 -9.20 -23.25 12.12
CA SER A 79 -7.85 -23.17 11.55
C SER A 79 -7.79 -23.71 10.12
N ARG A 80 -8.50 -24.82 9.81
CA ARG A 80 -8.57 -25.37 8.45
C ARG A 80 -9.25 -24.41 7.47
N ILE A 81 -10.36 -23.81 7.89
CA ILE A 81 -11.11 -22.82 7.08
C ILE A 81 -10.21 -21.60 6.80
N LEU A 82 -9.56 -21.07 7.84
CA LEU A 82 -8.69 -19.89 7.72
C LEU A 82 -7.48 -20.15 6.83
N GLU A 83 -6.86 -21.34 6.90
CA GLU A 83 -5.73 -21.70 6.03
C GLU A 83 -6.15 -21.77 4.56
N LYS A 84 -7.31 -22.37 4.28
CA LYS A 84 -7.84 -22.51 2.91
C LYS A 84 -8.32 -21.20 2.31
N GLU A 85 -9.03 -20.37 3.08
CA GLU A 85 -9.75 -19.21 2.51
C GLU A 85 -9.08 -17.86 2.77
N ILE A 86 -8.30 -17.74 3.85
CA ILE A 86 -7.65 -16.48 4.23
C ILE A 86 -6.15 -16.52 3.94
N TYR A 87 -5.43 -17.49 4.52
CA TYR A 87 -3.95 -17.48 4.49
C TYR A 87 -3.38 -17.87 3.13
N SER A 88 -4.03 -18.78 2.40
CA SER A 88 -3.70 -19.10 1.00
C SER A 88 -3.75 -17.87 0.07
N LYS A 89 -4.65 -16.92 0.36
CA LYS A 89 -4.88 -15.68 -0.38
C LYS A 89 -4.23 -14.48 0.31
N GLY A 90 -3.20 -14.71 1.14
CA GLY A 90 -2.72 -13.72 2.12
C GLY A 90 -2.38 -12.34 1.55
N LEU A 91 -1.83 -12.26 0.33
CA LEU A 91 -1.48 -10.99 -0.32
C LEU A 91 -2.70 -10.12 -0.65
N LYS A 92 -3.89 -10.71 -0.86
CA LYS A 92 -5.16 -9.97 -1.12
C LYS A 92 -5.47 -9.00 0.02
N TYR A 93 -5.24 -9.44 1.25
CA TYR A 93 -5.56 -8.69 2.47
C TYR A 93 -4.43 -7.75 2.90
N VAL A 94 -3.25 -7.87 2.28
CA VAL A 94 -2.15 -6.94 2.50
C VAL A 94 -2.41 -5.70 1.66
N TYR A 95 -2.53 -4.57 2.34
CA TYR A 95 -2.48 -3.29 1.69
C TYR A 95 -1.04 -2.94 1.37
N SER A 96 -0.16 -3.11 2.36
CA SER A 96 1.27 -2.86 2.21
C SER A 96 2.12 -3.39 3.35
N PHE A 97 3.45 -3.28 3.23
CA PHE A 97 4.37 -3.52 4.34
C PHE A 97 5.59 -2.60 4.31
N LYS A 98 6.29 -2.51 5.45
CA LYS A 98 7.56 -1.80 5.64
C LYS A 98 8.52 -2.69 6.41
N ILE A 99 9.73 -2.87 5.90
CA ILE A 99 10.83 -3.49 6.63
C ILE A 99 11.38 -2.44 7.60
N VAL A 100 11.30 -2.70 8.90
CA VAL A 100 11.87 -1.85 9.95
C VAL A 100 13.35 -2.18 10.15
N LYS A 101 13.67 -3.47 10.14
CA LYS A 101 15.03 -3.97 10.35
C LYS A 101 15.19 -5.28 9.58
N SER A 102 16.34 -5.47 8.98
CA SER A 102 16.75 -6.76 8.43
C SER A 102 18.20 -7.03 8.80
N LYS A 103 18.51 -8.23 9.29
CA LYS A 103 19.87 -8.60 9.68
C LYS A 103 20.15 -10.05 9.31
N LYS A 104 21.36 -10.32 8.81
CA LYS A 104 21.92 -11.67 8.74
C LYS A 104 22.71 -11.93 10.01
N TYR A 105 22.49 -13.08 10.62
CA TYR A 105 23.27 -13.53 11.78
C TYR A 105 23.46 -15.05 11.69
N LEU A 106 24.71 -15.49 11.59
CA LEU A 106 25.04 -16.89 11.31
C LEU A 106 24.30 -17.41 10.07
N ASN A 107 23.61 -18.54 10.21
CA ASN A 107 22.75 -19.15 9.20
C ASN A 107 21.29 -18.64 9.25
N LEU A 108 21.03 -17.47 9.85
CA LEU A 108 19.69 -16.89 9.96
C LEU A 108 19.58 -15.56 9.22
N TYR A 109 18.45 -15.36 8.57
CA TYR A 109 18.02 -14.06 8.04
C TYR A 109 16.81 -13.58 8.85
N TYR A 110 17.00 -12.52 9.63
CA TYR A 110 15.99 -11.87 10.46
C TYR A 110 15.35 -10.69 9.72
N ILE A 111 14.02 -10.55 9.89
CA ILE A 111 13.28 -9.37 9.46
C ILE A 111 12.29 -8.92 10.53
N ASP A 112 12.27 -7.62 10.80
CA ASP A 112 11.21 -6.89 11.49
C ASP A 112 10.40 -6.13 10.44
N LEU A 113 9.10 -6.35 10.42
CA LEU A 113 8.22 -5.89 9.36
C LEU A 113 6.90 -5.38 9.94
N ILE A 114 6.50 -4.18 9.50
CA ILE A 114 5.18 -3.60 9.77
C ILE A 114 4.30 -3.88 8.55
N VAL A 115 3.24 -4.65 8.70
CA VAL A 115 2.24 -4.89 7.66
C VAL A 115 1.01 -4.03 7.91
N TYR A 116 0.50 -3.41 6.86
CA TYR A 116 -0.79 -2.75 6.83
C TYR A 116 -1.79 -3.67 6.14
N ILE A 117 -2.81 -4.09 6.87
CA ILE A 117 -3.84 -5.05 6.42
C ILE A 117 -5.12 -4.29 6.10
N ARG A 118 -5.77 -4.62 4.99
CA ARG A 118 -7.07 -4.07 4.58
C ARG A 118 -8.13 -4.58 5.56
N GLU A 119 -8.38 -3.81 6.62
CA GLU A 119 -9.20 -4.27 7.74
C GLU A 119 -10.63 -4.57 7.31
N ASN A 120 -11.22 -3.70 6.48
CA ASN A 120 -12.59 -3.86 6.00
C ASN A 120 -12.75 -5.11 5.14
N ASP A 121 -11.83 -5.34 4.19
CA ASP A 121 -11.84 -6.51 3.31
C ASP A 121 -11.70 -7.79 4.15
N LEU A 122 -10.78 -7.81 5.12
CA LEU A 122 -10.57 -8.95 6.00
C LEU A 122 -11.78 -9.20 6.91
N LYS A 123 -12.38 -8.16 7.49
CA LYS A 123 -13.61 -8.26 8.30
C LYS A 123 -14.77 -8.80 7.47
N ALA A 124 -14.96 -8.31 6.25
CA ALA A 124 -16.01 -8.76 5.35
C ALA A 124 -15.86 -10.25 5.04
N GLU A 125 -14.66 -10.69 4.66
CA GLU A 125 -14.39 -12.10 4.37
C GLU A 125 -14.58 -12.99 5.62
N LEU A 126 -14.10 -12.56 6.78
CA LEU A 126 -14.30 -13.31 8.03
C LEU A 126 -15.79 -13.45 8.40
N ARG A 127 -16.61 -12.41 8.15
CA ARG A 127 -18.07 -12.49 8.35
C ARG A 127 -18.71 -13.47 7.36
N ASN A 128 -18.30 -13.45 6.09
CA ASN A 128 -18.77 -14.39 5.07
C ASN A 128 -18.46 -15.84 5.44
N LEU A 129 -17.34 -16.07 6.13
CA LEU A 129 -16.95 -17.38 6.67
C LEU A 129 -17.64 -17.74 8.01
N GLY A 130 -18.59 -16.91 8.48
CA GLY A 130 -19.37 -17.15 9.71
C GLY A 130 -18.69 -16.74 11.00
N PHE A 131 -17.56 -16.02 10.96
CA PHE A 131 -16.90 -15.52 12.16
C PHE A 131 -17.59 -14.25 12.67
N LYS A 132 -18.13 -14.30 13.89
CA LYS A 132 -18.44 -13.08 14.65
C LYS A 132 -17.15 -12.30 14.91
N ILE A 133 -17.11 -11.06 14.42
CA ILE A 133 -16.01 -10.11 14.65
C ILE A 133 -16.10 -9.58 16.07
N VAL A 134 -15.01 -9.63 16.79
CA VAL A 134 -14.81 -8.91 18.04
C VAL A 134 -14.28 -7.54 17.64
N ASP A 135 -15.08 -6.49 17.86
CA ASP A 135 -14.56 -5.12 17.75
C ASP A 135 -13.60 -4.90 18.92
N ALA A 136 -12.35 -5.30 18.72
CA ALA A 136 -11.29 -4.89 19.59
C ALA A 136 -11.13 -3.39 19.38
N ALA A 137 -11.45 -2.59 20.40
CA ALA A 137 -11.08 -1.18 20.48
C ALA A 137 -9.55 -1.08 20.59
N VAL A 138 -8.84 -1.43 19.52
CA VAL A 138 -7.42 -1.13 19.39
C VAL A 138 -7.38 0.36 19.06
N LYS A 139 -7.16 1.18 20.08
CA LYS A 139 -6.73 2.57 19.92
C LYS A 139 -5.33 2.58 19.31
N GLU A 140 -5.22 2.21 18.05
CA GLU A 140 -4.06 2.54 17.24
C GLU A 140 -4.50 3.52 16.17
N ASN A 141 -3.71 4.60 16.04
CA ASN A 141 -3.96 5.73 15.17
C ASN A 141 -4.46 5.26 13.79
N LYS A 142 -5.76 5.44 13.52
CA LYS A 142 -6.33 5.32 12.18
C LYS A 142 -5.73 6.43 11.34
N ILE A 143 -4.62 6.14 10.66
CA ILE A 143 -4.04 7.09 9.73
C ILE A 143 -4.79 6.95 8.41
N ASN A 144 -5.59 7.96 8.08
CA ASN A 144 -6.20 8.09 6.76
C ASN A 144 -5.13 8.60 5.78
N TYR A 145 -4.87 7.81 4.74
CA TYR A 145 -3.95 8.19 3.66
C TYR A 145 -4.73 8.42 2.37
N ASN A 146 -4.27 9.38 1.58
CA ASN A 146 -4.72 9.55 0.20
C ASN A 146 -3.87 8.67 -0.72
N VAL A 147 -4.53 8.05 -1.69
CA VAL A 147 -3.87 7.26 -2.73
C VAL A 147 -3.59 8.16 -3.93
N TYR A 148 -2.32 8.20 -4.34
CA TYR A 148 -1.88 8.85 -5.57
C TYR A 148 -1.15 7.86 -6.46
N TYR A 149 -1.06 8.16 -7.75
CA TYR A 149 -0.32 7.38 -8.73
C TYR A 149 0.68 8.29 -9.43
N VAL A 150 1.87 7.78 -9.69
CA VAL A 150 2.89 8.45 -10.51
C VAL A 150 3.14 7.53 -11.69
N LYS A 151 2.60 7.90 -12.85
CA LYS A 151 2.74 7.17 -14.10
C LYS A 151 3.92 7.74 -14.87
N PHE A 152 4.93 6.91 -15.11
CA PHE A 152 6.09 7.20 -15.93
C PHE A 152 5.87 6.67 -17.35
N THR A 153 6.05 7.51 -18.36
CA THR A 153 5.99 7.16 -19.78
C THR A 153 7.35 7.43 -20.45
N GLY A 154 7.66 6.75 -21.55
CA GLY A 154 8.92 6.91 -22.27
C GLY A 154 10.07 6.08 -21.69
N ASN A 155 11.30 6.60 -21.74
CA ASN A 155 12.55 5.86 -21.45
C ASN A 155 12.82 5.66 -19.94
N PHE A 156 11.82 5.22 -19.17
CA PHE A 156 11.95 5.03 -17.73
C PHE A 156 12.45 3.62 -17.38
N SER A 157 13.62 3.51 -16.75
CA SER A 157 14.23 2.23 -16.40
C SER A 157 14.01 1.83 -14.92
N TYR A 158 14.32 0.57 -14.59
CA TYR A 158 14.21 0.06 -13.22
C TYR A 158 15.15 0.77 -12.23
N SER A 159 16.34 1.19 -12.67
CA SER A 159 17.30 1.91 -11.82
C SER A 159 16.78 3.31 -11.44
N ASP A 160 16.00 3.93 -12.32
CA ASP A 160 15.37 5.24 -12.12
C ASP A 160 14.25 5.20 -11.07
N SER A 161 13.51 4.09 -11.00
CA SER A 161 12.48 3.85 -9.97
C SER A 161 13.07 3.86 -8.56
N ASN A 162 14.22 3.21 -8.35
CA ASN A 162 14.89 3.19 -7.05
C ASN A 162 15.39 4.59 -6.64
N ARG A 163 15.90 5.37 -7.59
CA ARG A 163 16.37 6.73 -7.33
C ARG A 163 15.21 7.68 -7.03
N PHE A 164 14.11 7.57 -7.78
CA PHE A 164 12.87 8.30 -7.53
C PHE A 164 12.34 8.04 -6.12
N GLN A 165 12.28 6.77 -5.72
CA GLN A 165 11.75 6.39 -4.41
C GLN A 165 12.58 6.95 -3.25
N LYS A 166 13.91 6.87 -3.34
CA LYS A 166 14.83 7.47 -2.35
C LYS A 166 14.64 8.98 -2.25
N LEU A 167 14.46 9.66 -3.37
CA LEU A 167 14.27 11.10 -3.43
C LEU A 167 12.95 11.54 -2.79
N MET A 168 11.86 10.87 -3.13
CA MET A 168 10.53 11.14 -2.56
C MET A 168 10.49 10.93 -1.04
N LEU A 169 11.21 9.92 -0.53
CA LEU A 169 11.38 9.69 0.91
C LEU A 169 12.26 10.76 1.58
N LYS A 170 13.33 11.22 0.91
CA LYS A 170 14.22 12.27 1.43
C LYS A 170 13.48 13.59 1.67
N TYR A 171 12.58 13.97 0.76
CA TYR A 171 11.92 15.29 0.78
C TYR A 171 10.56 15.32 1.48
N SER A 172 10.13 14.20 2.09
CA SER A 172 8.90 14.21 2.89
C SER A 172 8.92 13.27 4.08
N ARG A 173 8.91 13.88 5.28
CA ARG A 173 8.69 13.17 6.56
C ARG A 173 7.27 12.59 6.69
N HIS A 174 6.31 13.10 5.90
CA HIS A 174 4.92 12.63 5.83
C HIS A 174 4.69 11.55 4.77
N LEU A 175 5.72 11.22 3.99
CA LEU A 175 5.66 10.16 2.98
C LEU A 175 6.30 8.92 3.60
N GLN A 176 5.47 8.08 4.21
CA GLN A 176 5.99 6.89 4.90
C GLN A 176 6.32 5.75 3.92
N ASN A 177 5.64 5.65 2.77
CA ASN A 177 5.79 4.54 1.82
C ASN A 177 5.54 4.94 0.34
N LEU A 178 6.22 4.27 -0.59
CA LEU A 178 5.98 4.26 -2.04
C LEU A 178 5.82 2.80 -2.47
N TYR A 179 4.82 2.51 -3.29
CA TYR A 179 4.56 1.18 -3.84
C TYR A 179 4.63 1.24 -5.34
N VAL A 180 5.29 0.29 -5.98
CA VAL A 180 5.11 0.10 -7.42
C VAL A 180 3.79 -0.67 -7.62
N SER A 181 2.83 -0.12 -8.37
CA SER A 181 1.51 -0.76 -8.60
C SER A 181 1.40 -1.51 -9.92
N SER A 182 2.15 -1.14 -10.95
CA SER A 182 2.22 -1.90 -12.21
C SER A 182 3.49 -1.55 -13.00
N PHE A 183 4.06 -2.55 -13.68
CA PHE A 183 5.10 -2.39 -14.72
C PHE A 183 4.59 -3.10 -15.98
N SER A 184 4.46 -2.38 -17.08
CA SER A 184 4.38 -2.95 -18.44
C SER A 184 5.57 -2.46 -19.27
N GLU A 185 5.76 -2.99 -20.47
CA GLU A 185 6.84 -2.56 -21.38
C GLU A 185 6.74 -1.07 -21.75
N ASP A 186 5.52 -0.49 -21.75
CA ASP A 186 5.27 0.88 -22.22
C ASP A 186 5.14 1.94 -21.11
N PHE A 187 4.95 1.53 -19.84
CA PHE A 187 4.85 2.48 -18.72
C PHE A 187 5.15 1.83 -17.36
N ALA A 188 5.67 2.64 -16.43
CA ALA A 188 5.82 2.26 -15.03
C ALA A 188 4.87 3.08 -14.15
N GLU A 189 4.16 2.45 -13.22
CA GLU A 189 3.27 3.16 -12.30
C GLU A 189 3.69 2.94 -10.85
N ILE A 190 3.90 4.04 -10.13
CA ILE A 190 4.22 4.05 -8.70
C ILE A 190 3.04 4.64 -7.94
N LYS A 191 2.34 3.78 -7.18
CA LYS A 191 1.33 4.16 -6.21
C LYS A 191 1.96 4.79 -4.96
N VAL A 192 1.62 6.03 -4.68
CA VAL A 192 2.11 6.82 -3.57
C VAL A 192 1.02 6.98 -2.52
N LEU A 193 1.32 6.64 -1.27
CA LEU A 193 0.43 6.91 -0.15
C LEU A 193 0.93 8.13 0.60
N TYR A 194 0.10 9.16 0.65
CA TYR A 194 0.50 10.43 1.23
C TYR A 194 -0.49 10.92 2.26
N TYR A 195 0.03 11.37 3.40
CA TYR A 195 -0.75 12.06 4.41
C TYR A 195 -0.96 13.51 3.97
N GLY A 196 -2.18 13.87 3.59
CA GLY A 196 -2.53 15.18 3.02
C GLY A 196 -2.38 15.24 1.50
N SER A 197 -2.13 16.43 0.96
CA SER A 197 -2.03 16.66 -0.50
C SER A 197 -0.62 16.44 -1.02
N ILE A 198 -0.46 15.51 -1.97
CA ILE A 198 0.83 15.21 -2.62
C ILE A 198 1.39 16.39 -3.43
N ILE A 199 0.55 17.36 -3.80
CA ILE A 199 0.90 18.51 -4.65
C ILE A 199 2.07 19.30 -4.05
N ARG A 200 2.05 19.55 -2.73
CA ARG A 200 3.12 20.33 -2.07
C ARG A 200 4.46 19.60 -2.10
N LEU A 201 4.45 18.29 -1.92
CA LEU A 201 5.65 17.49 -2.06
C LEU A 201 6.14 17.52 -3.50
N PHE A 202 5.27 17.27 -4.46
CA PHE A 202 5.65 17.23 -5.86
C PHE A 202 6.20 18.56 -6.34
N LYS A 203 5.63 19.70 -5.91
CA LYS A 203 6.21 21.02 -6.19
C LYS A 203 7.67 21.15 -5.71
N ARG A 204 8.03 20.55 -4.57
CA ARG A 204 9.41 20.58 -4.03
C ARG A 204 10.36 19.66 -4.79
N VAL A 205 9.91 18.47 -5.15
CA VAL A 205 10.77 17.46 -5.81
C VAL A 205 10.81 17.60 -7.34
N LYS A 206 9.83 18.28 -7.94
CA LYS A 206 9.66 18.49 -9.39
C LYS A 206 10.96 18.92 -10.07
N PRO A 207 11.64 20.02 -9.69
CA PRO A 207 12.83 20.47 -10.40
C PRO A 207 13.95 19.42 -10.39
N ILE A 208 14.06 18.63 -9.31
CA ILE A 208 15.07 17.59 -9.21
C ILE A 208 14.71 16.43 -10.13
N ILE A 209 13.44 16.00 -10.15
CA ILE A 209 12.96 14.92 -11.03
C ILE A 209 13.10 15.29 -12.51
N GLU A 210 12.72 16.51 -12.89
CA GLU A 210 12.88 17.01 -14.27
C GLU A 210 14.36 17.01 -14.69
N THR A 211 15.27 17.34 -13.78
CA THR A 211 16.71 17.36 -14.05
C THR A 211 17.31 15.95 -14.16
N TYR A 212 17.04 15.04 -13.20
CA TYR A 212 17.72 13.73 -13.19
C TYR A 212 17.11 12.72 -14.17
N LEU A 213 15.82 12.84 -14.51
CA LEU A 213 15.16 11.99 -15.51
C LEU A 213 15.10 12.64 -16.90
N LYS A 214 15.54 13.89 -17.08
CA LYS A 214 15.25 14.67 -18.30
C LYS A 214 13.76 14.60 -18.68
N ALA A 215 12.90 14.73 -17.68
CA ALA A 215 11.47 14.46 -17.80
C ALA A 215 10.63 15.74 -17.78
N LYS A 216 9.40 15.65 -18.31
CA LYS A 216 8.36 16.67 -18.16
C LYS A 216 7.28 16.17 -17.21
N ILE A 217 7.01 16.91 -16.14
CA ILE A 217 5.99 16.52 -15.15
C ILE A 217 4.70 17.30 -15.38
N TYR A 218 3.61 16.56 -15.56
CA TYR A 218 2.27 17.11 -15.71
C TYR A 218 1.55 17.23 -14.36
N PRO A 219 0.63 18.20 -14.20
CA PRO A 219 -0.14 18.37 -12.97
C PRO A 219 -1.01 17.15 -12.64
N VAL A 220 -1.33 17.01 -11.34
CA VAL A 220 -2.16 15.91 -10.83
C VAL A 220 -3.55 15.95 -11.47
N LYS A 221 -3.99 14.84 -12.08
CA LYS A 221 -5.37 14.63 -12.57
C LYS A 221 -5.87 13.28 -12.04
N ASN A 222 -7.03 13.25 -11.38
CA ASN A 222 -7.61 12.04 -10.78
C ASN A 222 -6.65 11.28 -9.84
N ASN A 223 -5.91 12.02 -9.00
CA ASN A 223 -4.85 11.49 -8.14
C ASN A 223 -3.64 10.88 -8.88
N THR A 224 -3.54 11.02 -10.20
CA THR A 224 -2.41 10.55 -11.00
C THR A 224 -1.54 11.72 -11.45
N ILE A 225 -0.22 11.54 -11.34
CA ILE A 225 0.83 12.45 -11.84
C ILE A 225 1.49 11.75 -13.01
N ILE A 226 1.63 12.44 -14.13
CA ILE A 226 2.30 11.88 -15.31
C ILE A 226 3.71 12.47 -15.38
N VAL A 227 4.71 11.58 -15.51
CA VAL A 227 6.13 11.91 -15.66
C VAL A 227 6.58 11.35 -17.01
N ASP A 228 6.80 12.24 -17.96
CA ASP A 228 7.17 11.87 -19.33
C ASP A 228 8.69 11.98 -19.52
N VAL A 229 9.35 10.83 -19.65
CA VAL A 229 10.81 10.66 -19.63
C VAL A 229 11.33 10.58 -21.06
N LYS A 230 12.19 11.52 -21.44
CA LYS A 230 12.79 11.59 -22.78
C LYS A 230 14.01 10.68 -22.91
#